data_AF-M6GEZ2-F1
#
_entry.id   AF-M6GEZ2-F1
#
_cell.length_a   1.000
_cell.length_b   1.000
_cell.length_c   1.000
_cell.angle_alpha   90.00
_cell.angle_beta   90.00
_cell.angle_gamma   90.00
#
_symmetry.space_group_name_H-M   'P 1'
#
loop_
_entity.id
_entity.type
_entity.pdbx_description
1 polymer ?
#
loop_
_entity_poly.entity_id
_entity_poly.type
_entity_poly.pdbx_seq_one_letter_code
_entity_poly.pdbx_strand_id
1 'polypeptide(L)'
;MSHWKDGRDDTKIKFYNDRSLKLLEILIPGESKKEIFFITHLCHPKPSANDNASGPAMFIELIRYFAENKPELSLRFLFTVEYWGTVAYFSKFLELRKNCIAGISLDMVGGDQNLAGSTMIVDEIPHHLTSNLDL
;
A
#
# COMPACT_ATOMS: atom_id res chain seq x y z
N MET A 1 -18.53 -16.99 -14.39
CA MET A 1 -18.43 -16.55 -15.82
C MET A 1 -17.11 -15.82 -15.97
N SER A 2 -16.22 -16.25 -16.87
CA SER A 2 -15.01 -15.47 -17.14
C SER A 2 -15.42 -14.10 -17.71
N HIS A 3 -14.83 -13.02 -17.20
CA HIS A 3 -15.04 -11.67 -17.72
C HIS A 3 -14.48 -11.49 -19.15
N TRP A 4 -13.73 -12.47 -19.63
CA TRP A 4 -13.10 -12.53 -20.94
C TRP A 4 -13.92 -13.46 -21.83
N LYS A 5 -14.83 -12.89 -22.64
CA LYS A 5 -15.60 -13.58 -23.68
C LYS A 5 -15.05 -13.25 -25.08
N ASP A 6 -13.72 -13.28 -25.27
CA ASP A 6 -13.08 -12.86 -26.51
C ASP A 6 -12.45 -14.00 -27.34
N GLY A 7 -12.72 -15.26 -27.01
CA GLY A 7 -12.39 -16.40 -27.88
C GLY A 7 -10.88 -16.66 -28.06
N ARG A 8 -10.05 -16.25 -27.09
CA ARG A 8 -8.60 -16.48 -27.12
C ARG A 8 -8.22 -17.92 -26.72
N ASP A 9 -8.46 -18.86 -27.63
CA ASP A 9 -8.14 -20.29 -27.48
C ASP A 9 -6.62 -20.59 -27.55
N ASP A 10 -5.79 -19.62 -27.95
CA ASP A 10 -4.33 -19.75 -28.16
C ASP A 10 -3.48 -19.02 -27.11
N THR A 11 -4.04 -18.71 -25.94
CA THR A 11 -3.34 -17.94 -24.90
C THR A 11 -2.07 -18.66 -24.42
N LYS A 12 -0.89 -18.12 -24.78
CA LYS A 12 0.41 -18.59 -24.31
C LYS A 12 0.80 -17.87 -23.02
N ILE A 13 0.87 -18.59 -21.91
CA ILE A 13 1.33 -18.08 -20.63
C ILE A 13 2.84 -18.28 -20.52
N LYS A 14 3.57 -17.23 -20.16
CA LYS A 14 5.01 -17.30 -19.87
C LYS A 14 5.27 -16.77 -18.46
N PHE A 15 5.90 -17.61 -17.65
CA PHE A 15 6.32 -17.27 -16.29
C PHE A 15 7.77 -16.75 -16.30
N TYR A 16 8.04 -15.77 -15.45
CA TYR A 16 9.36 -15.23 -15.20
C TYR A 16 9.63 -15.32 -13.70
N ASN A 17 10.60 -16.14 -13.29
CA ASN A 17 10.91 -16.41 -11.89
C ASN A 17 12.12 -15.61 -11.37
N ASP A 18 12.79 -14.87 -12.24
CA ASP A 18 14.03 -14.12 -12.00
C ASP A 18 13.80 -12.60 -11.90
N ARG A 19 12.54 -12.17 -11.74
CA ARG A 19 12.17 -10.77 -11.62
C ARG A 19 12.31 -10.31 -10.17
N SER A 20 12.92 -9.14 -9.97
CA SER A 20 12.89 -8.45 -8.68
C SER A 20 11.58 -7.69 -8.48
N LEU A 21 11.07 -7.71 -7.25
CA LEU A 21 9.97 -6.86 -6.83
C LEU A 21 10.48 -5.44 -6.62
N LYS A 22 9.93 -4.48 -7.36
CA LYS A 22 10.27 -3.06 -7.22
C LYS A 22 9.21 -2.38 -6.37
N LEU A 23 9.67 -1.74 -5.31
CA LEU A 23 8.86 -0.93 -4.41
C LEU A 23 9.40 0.50 -4.46
N LEU A 24 8.53 1.49 -4.27
CA LEU A 24 8.93 2.89 -4.16
C LEU A 24 8.68 3.37 -2.73
N GLU A 25 9.66 4.08 -2.21
CA GLU A 25 9.61 4.67 -0.87
C GLU A 25 9.92 6.15 -0.95
N ILE A 26 9.20 6.94 -0.16
CA ILE A 26 9.48 8.35 0.10
C ILE A 26 9.40 8.60 1.60
N LEU A 27 10.42 9.24 2.17
CA LEU A 27 10.42 9.70 3.57
C LEU A 27 10.31 11.22 3.61
N ILE A 28 9.29 11.73 4.29
CA ILE A 28 9.17 13.13 4.69
C ILE A 28 9.63 13.24 6.15
N PRO A 29 10.79 13.86 6.42
CA PRO A 29 11.32 13.94 7.77
C PRO A 29 10.50 14.94 8.60
N GLY A 30 10.00 14.48 9.74
CA GLY A 30 9.37 15.32 10.75
C GLY A 30 10.38 15.93 11.72
N GLU A 31 9.89 16.44 12.84
CA GLU A 31 10.72 16.85 13.98
C GLU A 31 11.20 15.64 14.80
N SER A 32 10.37 14.60 14.84
CA SER A 32 10.63 13.34 15.53
C SER A 32 11.14 12.25 14.57
N LYS A 33 11.99 11.37 15.11
CA LYS A 33 12.39 10.12 14.45
C LYS A 33 11.28 9.06 14.47
N LYS A 34 10.22 9.24 15.27
CA LYS A 34 9.04 8.38 15.24
C LYS A 34 8.34 8.55 13.89
N GLU A 35 7.89 7.43 13.34
CA GLU A 35 7.39 7.34 11.98
C GLU A 35 5.96 6.79 11.90
N ILE A 36 5.15 7.39 11.02
CA ILE A 36 3.91 6.80 10.53
C ILE A 36 4.17 6.27 9.11
N PHE A 37 3.84 5.01 8.89
CA PHE A 37 3.92 4.38 7.57
C PHE A 37 2.60 4.55 6.83
N PHE A 38 2.62 5.22 5.70
CA PHE A 38 1.54 5.22 4.73
C PHE A 38 1.82 4.13 3.69
N ILE A 39 0.89 3.19 3.51
CA ILE A 39 1.01 2.07 2.56
C ILE A 39 -0.07 2.14 1.47
N THR A 40 0.31 2.01 0.20
CA THR A 40 -0.63 1.88 -0.94
C THR A 40 -0.06 0.92 -1.97
N HIS A 41 -0.90 0.23 -2.74
CA HIS A 41 -0.44 -0.66 -3.80
C HIS A 41 -0.59 -0.06 -5.20
N LEU A 42 0.28 -0.52 -6.12
CA LEU A 42 0.37 -0.09 -7.52
C LEU A 42 0.27 -1.27 -8.49
N CYS A 43 -0.20 -2.44 -8.05
CA CYS A 43 -0.11 -3.67 -8.82
C CYS A 43 -1.25 -3.90 -9.81
N HIS A 44 -2.40 -3.22 -9.69
CA HIS A 44 -3.53 -3.49 -10.56
C HIS A 44 -3.46 -2.74 -11.91
N PRO A 45 -3.70 -3.43 -13.05
CA PRO A 45 -3.80 -2.81 -14.36
C PRO A 45 -5.18 -2.16 -14.57
N LYS A 46 -5.37 -1.38 -15.64
CA LYS A 46 -6.68 -0.79 -16.00
C LYS A 46 -7.84 -1.81 -15.94
N PRO A 47 -9.05 -1.42 -15.50
CA PRO A 47 -9.51 -0.04 -15.26
C PRO A 47 -9.21 0.55 -13.87
N SER A 48 -9.14 -0.24 -12.79
CA SER A 48 -8.48 -0.03 -11.48
C SER A 48 -8.35 1.38 -10.90
N ALA A 49 -9.31 2.27 -11.19
CA ALA A 49 -9.28 3.66 -10.77
C ALA A 49 -9.48 3.79 -9.25
N ASN A 50 -10.49 3.10 -8.71
CA ASN A 50 -10.67 3.05 -7.28
C ASN A 50 -9.72 2.04 -6.62
N ASP A 51 -9.64 0.82 -7.16
CA ASP A 51 -8.77 -0.26 -6.69
C ASP A 51 -7.60 -0.49 -7.67
N ASN A 52 -6.42 0.10 -7.48
CA ASN A 52 -6.10 1.08 -6.44
C ASN A 52 -5.31 2.26 -6.98
N ALA A 53 -5.70 2.84 -8.12
CA ALA A 53 -5.08 4.11 -8.55
C ALA A 53 -5.43 5.26 -7.59
N SER A 54 -6.49 5.12 -6.79
CA SER A 54 -6.93 6.13 -5.82
C SER A 54 -5.96 6.32 -4.65
N GLY A 55 -5.42 5.25 -4.06
CA GLY A 55 -4.45 5.33 -2.97
C GLY A 55 -3.15 6.08 -3.34
N PRO A 56 -2.47 5.74 -4.45
CA PRO A 56 -1.31 6.45 -4.96
C PRO A 56 -1.60 7.90 -5.32
N ALA A 57 -2.78 8.19 -5.89
CA ALA A 57 -3.17 9.58 -6.15
C ALA A 57 -3.26 10.38 -4.85
N MET A 58 -3.85 9.79 -3.80
CA MET A 58 -3.89 10.40 -2.47
C MET A 58 -2.49 10.55 -1.87
N PHE A 59 -1.59 9.59 -2.07
CA PHE A 59 -0.20 9.69 -1.61
C PHE A 59 0.52 10.86 -2.23
N ILE A 60 0.39 11.04 -3.54
CA ILE A 60 1.04 12.15 -4.24
C ILE A 60 0.60 13.48 -3.63
N GLU A 61 -0.69 13.66 -3.38
CA GLU A 61 -1.20 14.90 -2.79
C GLU A 61 -0.80 15.08 -1.31
N LEU A 62 -0.80 14.01 -0.50
CA LEU A 62 -0.28 14.06 0.87
C LEU A 62 1.21 14.40 0.90
N ILE A 63 1.99 13.80 0.01
CA ILE A 63 3.43 14.06 -0.11
C ILE A 63 3.66 15.53 -0.48
N ARG A 64 2.92 16.05 -1.46
CA ARG A 64 3.00 17.47 -1.85
C ARG A 64 2.67 18.38 -0.68
N TYR A 65 1.60 18.10 0.06
CA TYR A 65 1.20 18.89 1.22
C TYR A 65 2.27 18.90 2.32
N PHE A 66 2.76 17.73 2.73
CA PHE A 66 3.72 17.60 3.84
C PHE A 66 5.16 17.96 3.44
N ALA A 67 5.48 18.06 2.15
CA ALA A 67 6.73 18.64 1.69
C ALA A 67 6.83 20.14 2.03
N GLU A 68 5.70 20.85 2.04
CA GLU A 68 5.61 22.27 2.38
C GLU A 68 5.25 22.48 3.86
N ASN A 69 4.48 21.56 4.44
CA ASN A 69 3.97 21.63 5.81
C ASN A 69 4.63 20.56 6.67
N LYS A 70 5.78 20.87 7.27
CA LYS A 70 6.57 19.88 8.00
C LYS A 70 5.76 19.23 9.15
N PRO A 71 5.62 17.90 9.18
CA PRO A 71 4.89 17.21 10.23
C PRO A 71 5.75 17.05 11.50
N GLU A 72 5.09 16.86 12.66
CA GLU A 72 5.78 16.53 13.92
C GLU A 72 6.47 15.16 13.83
N LEU A 73 5.73 14.16 13.34
CA LEU A 73 6.22 12.80 13.10
C LEU A 73 6.75 12.66 11.68
N SER A 74 7.79 11.85 11.50
CA SER A 74 8.27 11.51 10.16
C SER A 74 7.24 10.65 9.43
N LEU A 75 7.00 10.91 8.14
CA LEU A 75 6.00 10.19 7.35
C LEU A 75 6.71 9.39 6.26
N ARG A 76 6.50 8.08 6.23
CA ARG A 76 7.09 7.20 5.22
C ARG A 76 6.01 6.65 4.32
N PHE A 77 6.06 7.02 3.05
CA PHE A 77 5.12 6.59 2.02
C PHE A 77 5.73 5.41 1.26
N LEU A 78 5.06 4.26 1.33
CA LEU A 78 5.45 3.04 0.65
C LEU A 78 4.43 2.72 -0.46
N PHE A 79 4.86 2.82 -1.71
CA PHE A 79 4.12 2.32 -2.86
C PHE A 79 4.59 0.90 -3.18
N THR A 80 3.67 -0.05 -3.11
CA THR A 80 4.01 -1.47 -3.02
C THR A 80 3.15 -2.36 -3.92
N VAL A 81 3.30 -3.67 -3.77
CA VAL A 81 2.34 -4.67 -4.26
C VAL A 81 1.47 -5.10 -3.09
N GLU A 82 0.16 -5.17 -3.33
CA GLU A 82 -0.84 -5.52 -2.33
C GLU A 82 -0.37 -6.73 -1.51
N TYR A 83 -0.36 -6.56 -0.19
CA TYR A 83 0.08 -7.54 0.80
C TYR A 83 1.56 -7.98 0.69
N TRP A 84 1.94 -8.64 -0.39
CA TRP A 84 3.26 -9.27 -0.58
C TRP A 84 4.42 -8.29 -0.58
N GLY A 85 4.23 -7.10 -1.15
CA GLY A 85 5.30 -6.11 -1.16
C GLY A 85 5.53 -5.51 0.23
N THR A 86 4.48 -5.33 1.02
CA THR A 86 4.59 -4.88 2.41
C THR A 86 5.33 -5.91 3.27
N VAL A 87 4.98 -7.20 3.14
CA VAL A 87 5.68 -8.29 3.82
C VAL A 87 7.16 -8.30 3.43
N ALA A 88 7.45 -8.32 2.12
CA ALA A 88 8.83 -8.35 1.63
C ALA A 88 9.65 -7.13 2.10
N TYR A 89 9.04 -5.94 2.13
CA TYR A 89 9.67 -4.73 2.60
C TYR A 89 10.05 -4.83 4.08
N PHE A 90 9.11 -5.18 4.96
CA PHE A 90 9.38 -5.28 6.40
C PHE A 90 10.29 -6.46 6.75
N SER A 91 10.24 -7.57 6.01
CA SER A 91 11.20 -8.67 6.14
C SER A 91 12.63 -8.22 5.84
N LYS A 92 12.82 -7.26 4.93
CA LYS A 92 14.13 -6.75 4.53
C LYS A 92 14.64 -5.63 5.43
N PHE A 93 13.75 -4.77 5.93
CA PHE A 93 14.08 -3.57 6.71
C PHE A 93 13.49 -3.64 8.12
N LEU A 94 13.77 -4.74 8.83
CA LEU A 94 13.20 -5.04 10.15
C LEU A 94 13.52 -3.95 11.18
N GLU A 95 14.66 -3.28 11.03
CA GLU A 95 15.14 -2.20 11.91
C GLU A 95 14.25 -0.96 11.88
N LEU A 96 13.57 -0.67 10.76
CA LEU A 96 12.69 0.49 10.64
C LEU A 96 11.46 0.38 11.54
N ARG A 97 11.08 -0.85 11.93
CA ARG A 97 9.98 -1.11 12.86
C ARG A 97 10.20 -0.47 14.24
N LYS A 98 11.46 -0.22 14.64
CA LYS A 98 11.78 0.40 15.94
C LYS A 98 11.20 1.80 16.11
N ASN A 99 11.05 2.53 15.01
CA ASN A 99 10.53 3.90 15.01
C ASN A 99 9.08 3.99 14.50
N CYS A 100 8.57 2.92 13.88
CA CYS A 100 7.20 2.86 13.38
C CYS A 100 6.22 2.80 14.56
N ILE A 101 5.33 3.79 14.66
CA ILE A 101 4.30 3.84 15.71
C ILE A 101 2.90 3.53 15.20
N ALA A 102 2.68 3.64 13.88
CA ALA A 102 1.41 3.35 13.23
C ALA A 102 1.61 3.06 11.73
N GLY A 103 0.68 2.29 11.17
CA GLY A 103 0.52 2.09 9.73
C GLY A 103 -0.86 2.52 9.27
N ILE A 104 -0.93 3.23 8.15
CA ILE A 104 -2.18 3.66 7.50
C ILE A 104 -2.14 3.14 6.06
N SER A 105 -3.04 2.21 5.74
CA SER A 105 -3.19 1.71 4.37
C SER A 105 -4.25 2.53 3.64
N LEU A 106 -3.93 3.05 2.45
CA LEU A 106 -4.90 3.70 1.58
C LEU A 106 -5.20 2.79 0.39
N ASP A 107 -6.40 2.23 0.41
CA ASP A 107 -6.93 1.38 -0.64
C ASP A 107 -8.39 1.73 -0.89
N MET A 108 -8.78 1.84 -2.16
CA MET A 108 -10.15 2.16 -2.56
C MET A 108 -10.69 3.49 -2.00
N VAL A 109 -9.84 4.51 -1.89
CA VAL A 109 -10.15 5.82 -1.25
C VAL A 109 -10.79 6.86 -2.18
N GLY A 110 -11.02 6.52 -3.46
CA GLY A 110 -11.57 7.44 -4.46
C GLY A 110 -13.03 7.16 -4.84
N GLY A 111 -13.64 6.11 -4.28
CA GLY A 111 -14.98 5.67 -4.63
C GLY A 111 -16.08 6.48 -3.95
N ASP A 112 -17.18 6.73 -4.66
CA ASP A 112 -18.38 7.30 -4.05
C ASP A 112 -19.02 6.27 -3.10
N GLN A 113 -19.04 6.61 -1.81
CA GLN A 113 -19.59 5.74 -0.76
C GLN A 113 -21.09 5.47 -0.93
N ASN A 114 -21.86 6.42 -1.47
CA ASN A 114 -23.30 6.24 -1.68
C ASN A 114 -23.58 5.20 -2.76
N LEU A 115 -22.71 5.12 -3.78
CA LEU A 115 -22.82 4.14 -4.86
C LEU A 115 -22.23 2.79 -4.46
N ALA A 116 -21.12 2.81 -3.73
CA ALA A 116 -20.41 1.60 -3.32
C ALA A 116 -21.06 0.88 -2.12
N GLY A 117 -21.91 1.59 -1.35
CA GLY A 117 -22.43 1.08 -0.06
C GLY A 117 -21.33 0.85 0.97
N SER A 118 -20.17 1.48 0.79
CA SER A 118 -18.98 1.30 1.63
C SER A 118 -19.01 2.27 2.81
N THR A 119 -18.38 1.88 3.91
CA THR A 119 -18.21 2.69 5.12
C THR A 119 -16.72 2.83 5.45
N MET A 120 -16.31 3.94 6.06
CA MET A 120 -14.98 4.01 6.68
C MET A 120 -14.92 3.01 7.82
N ILE A 121 -14.03 2.02 7.72
CA ILE A 121 -13.81 1.01 8.76
C ILE A 121 -12.50 1.36 9.46
N VAL A 122 -12.58 1.57 10.78
CA VAL A 122 -11.40 1.62 11.65
C VAL A 122 -11.39 0.30 12.39
N ASP A 123 -10.48 -0.58 12.00
CA ASP A 123 -10.30 -1.88 12.63
C ASP A 123 -9.14 -1.80 13.62
N GLU A 124 -9.27 -2.51 14.75
CA GLU A 124 -8.14 -2.64 15.67
C GLU A 124 -7.12 -3.64 15.12
N ILE A 125 -5.88 -3.55 15.60
CA ILE A 125 -4.89 -4.56 15.28
C ILE A 125 -5.48 -5.90 15.74
N PRO A 126 -5.53 -6.96 14.89
CA PRO A 126 -6.07 -8.25 15.31
C PRO A 126 -5.46 -8.62 16.66
N HIS A 127 -6.30 -8.88 17.66
CA HIS A 127 -5.82 -9.30 18.97
C HIS A 127 -4.83 -10.44 18.76
N HIS A 128 -3.55 -10.19 19.08
CA HIS A 128 -2.41 -11.05 18.78
C HIS A 128 -2.79 -12.53 18.62
N LEU A 129 -2.91 -13.00 17.39
CA LEU A 129 -2.72 -14.42 17.14
C LEU A 129 -1.22 -14.56 17.01
N THR A 130 -0.57 -15.01 18.10
CA THR A 130 0.84 -15.40 18.09
C THR A 130 1.13 -16.15 16.81
N SER A 131 1.95 -15.54 15.96
CA SER A 131 2.34 -16.08 14.67
C SER A 131 3.78 -16.52 14.75
N ASN A 132 4.17 -17.57 14.02
CA ASN A 132 5.58 -17.96 13.91
C ASN A 132 6.47 -16.88 13.25
N LEU A 133 5.88 -15.75 12.85
CA LEU A 133 6.56 -14.54 12.37
C LEU A 133 6.86 -13.52 13.49
N ASP A 134 6.43 -13.78 14.72
CA ASP A 134 6.84 -13.04 15.91
C ASP A 134 8.29 -13.44 16.28
N LEU A 135 9.23 -12.94 15.47
CA LEU A 135 10.68 -13.02 15.71
C LEU A 135 11.14 -11.96 16.72
#